data_AF-A0A9C7QFH7-F1
#
_entry.id   AF-A0A9C7QFH7-F1
#
_cell.length_a   1.000
_cell.length_b   1.000
_cell.length_c   1.000
_cell.angle_alpha   90.00
_cell.angle_beta   90.00
_cell.angle_gamma   90.00
#
_symmetry.space_group_name_H-M   'P 1'
#
loop_
_entity.id
_entity.type
_entity.pdbx_description
1 polymer ?
#
loop_
_entity_poly.entity_id
_entity_poly.type
_entity_poly.pdbx_seq_one_letter_code
_entity_poly.pdbx_strand_id
1 'polypeptide(L)'
;MSLADDLFIQNCRDILENGVSDEGCEVRPRWEDGTPAHTIKKFCIVNRYDLQKEFPLMTLRRVYYRSAIDEILWIYQKKSNRVSELSSHIWDAWADENGTIGKAYGYQLGVKHHYPEG
;
A
#
# COMPACT_ATOMS: atom_id res chain seq x y z
N MET A 1 -14.97 -3.97 18.74
CA MET A 1 -14.12 -3.71 17.57
C MET A 1 -12.74 -4.24 17.86
N SER A 2 -11.95 -4.60 16.85
CA SER A 2 -10.52 -4.86 17.08
C SER A 2 -9.79 -3.53 17.38
N LEU A 3 -8.62 -3.56 18.02
CA LEU A 3 -7.84 -2.34 18.21
C LEU A 3 -7.45 -1.73 16.84
N ALA A 4 -7.21 -2.57 15.83
CA ALA A 4 -7.03 -2.11 14.45
C ALA A 4 -8.21 -1.28 13.90
N ASP A 5 -9.45 -1.66 14.22
CA ASP A 5 -10.64 -0.91 13.80
C ASP A 5 -10.76 0.42 14.55
N ASP A 6 -10.55 0.41 15.87
CA ASP A 6 -10.66 1.60 16.70
C ASP A 6 -9.63 2.65 16.28
N LEU A 7 -8.37 2.23 16.07
CA LEU A 7 -7.30 3.10 15.57
C LEU A 7 -7.58 3.60 14.15
N PHE A 8 -8.12 2.76 13.27
CA PHE A 8 -8.49 3.18 11.91
C PHE A 8 -9.56 4.29 11.95
N ILE A 9 -10.64 4.10 12.73
CA ILE A 9 -11.69 5.11 12.88
C ILE A 9 -11.14 6.40 13.48
N GLN A 10 -10.32 6.30 14.52
CA GLN A 10 -9.71 7.48 15.15
C GLN A 10 -8.86 8.27 14.16
N ASN A 11 -8.03 7.58 13.36
CA ASN A 11 -7.20 8.20 12.34
C ASN A 11 -8.06 8.87 11.25
N CYS A 12 -9.12 8.21 10.79
CA CYS A 12 -10.03 8.81 9.82
C CYS A 12 -10.72 10.07 10.37
N ARG A 13 -11.21 10.05 11.62
CA ARG A 13 -11.80 11.24 12.27
C ARG A 13 -10.78 12.38 12.36
N ASP A 14 -9.57 12.09 12.79
CA ASP A 14 -8.53 13.11 12.93
C ASP A 14 -8.07 13.69 11.58
N ILE A 15 -8.05 12.88 10.51
CA ILE A 15 -7.83 13.39 9.15
C ILE A 15 -8.97 14.32 8.71
N LEU A 16 -10.21 13.94 8.96
CA LEU A 16 -11.38 14.74 8.54
C LEU A 16 -11.50 16.05 9.34
N GLU A 17 -11.19 16.02 10.62
CA GLU A 17 -11.32 17.18 11.52
C GLU A 17 -10.10 18.12 11.47
N ASN A 18 -8.89 17.55 11.38
CA ASN A 18 -7.64 18.29 11.57
C ASN A 18 -6.64 18.11 10.40
N GLY A 19 -7.06 17.54 9.27
CA GLY A 19 -6.21 17.36 8.11
C GLY A 19 -6.08 18.62 7.24
N VAL A 20 -5.11 18.58 6.33
CA VAL A 20 -4.86 19.62 5.34
C VAL A 20 -5.51 19.22 4.01
N SER A 21 -6.39 20.07 3.49
CA SER A 21 -7.00 19.89 2.16
C SER A 21 -6.05 20.36 1.05
N ASP A 22 -6.06 19.67 -0.09
CA ASP A 22 -5.43 20.14 -1.33
C ASP A 22 -6.42 20.81 -2.30
N GLU A 23 -7.62 21.16 -1.83
CA GLU A 23 -8.58 21.93 -2.61
C GLU A 23 -7.99 23.28 -3.04
N GLY A 24 -8.22 23.67 -4.29
CA GLY A 24 -7.63 24.86 -4.90
C GLY A 24 -6.18 24.68 -5.40
N CYS A 25 -5.54 23.52 -5.15
CA CYS A 25 -4.27 23.16 -5.78
C CYS A 25 -4.49 22.43 -7.11
N GLU A 26 -3.54 22.56 -8.04
CA GLU A 26 -3.52 21.72 -9.23
C GLU A 26 -3.14 20.28 -8.84
N VAL A 27 -4.09 19.35 -8.99
CA VAL A 27 -3.87 17.91 -8.75
C VAL A 27 -3.90 17.13 -10.06
N ARG A 28 -3.21 15.99 -10.11
CA ARG A 28 -3.21 15.08 -11.28
C ARG A 28 -4.34 14.03 -11.24
N PRO A 29 -4.68 13.40 -10.10
CA PRO A 29 -5.74 12.41 -10.04
C PRO A 29 -7.10 12.98 -10.47
N ARG A 30 -7.90 12.14 -11.14
CA ARG A 30 -9.23 12.48 -11.64
C ARG A 30 -10.21 11.36 -11.28
N TRP A 31 -11.46 11.71 -11.00
CA TRP A 31 -12.57 10.77 -10.93
C TRP A 31 -12.93 10.26 -12.33
N GLU A 32 -13.77 9.22 -12.41
CA GLU A 32 -14.20 8.61 -13.68
C GLU A 32 -14.94 9.61 -14.59
N ASP A 33 -15.60 10.61 -14.00
CA ASP A 33 -16.26 11.70 -14.72
C ASP A 33 -15.30 12.83 -15.17
N GLY A 34 -14.00 12.68 -14.91
CA GLY A 34 -12.96 13.62 -15.30
C GLY A 34 -12.79 14.81 -14.34
N THR A 35 -13.55 14.88 -13.24
CA THR A 35 -13.36 15.93 -12.24
C THR A 35 -12.09 15.70 -11.39
N PRO A 36 -11.39 16.76 -10.93
CA PRO A 36 -10.25 16.62 -10.02
C PRO A 36 -10.58 15.84 -8.74
N ALA A 37 -9.76 14.85 -8.41
CA ALA A 37 -9.89 14.07 -7.18
C ALA A 37 -8.99 14.64 -6.08
N HIS A 38 -9.57 15.52 -5.27
CA HIS A 38 -8.92 16.18 -4.12
C HIS A 38 -8.87 15.29 -2.87
N THR A 39 -7.94 15.59 -1.96
CA THR A 39 -7.73 14.84 -0.71
C THR A 39 -7.63 15.74 0.51
N ILE A 40 -7.99 15.18 1.68
CA ILE A 40 -7.62 15.70 3.00
C ILE A 40 -6.61 14.74 3.61
N LYS A 41 -5.47 15.26 4.07
CA LYS A 41 -4.34 14.44 4.54
C LYS A 41 -3.75 14.94 5.84
N LYS A 42 -3.17 14.02 6.60
CA LYS A 42 -2.43 14.32 7.83
C LYS A 42 -1.05 13.68 7.79
N PHE A 43 -0.04 14.44 8.18
CA PHE A 43 1.35 13.99 8.17
C PHE A 43 1.69 13.21 9.45
N CYS A 44 2.47 12.13 9.30
CA CYS A 44 3.08 11.38 10.40
C CYS A 44 2.10 10.76 11.41
N ILE A 45 1.08 10.04 10.93
CA ILE A 45 0.28 9.16 11.79
C ILE A 45 1.11 7.92 12.16
N VAL A 46 1.15 7.57 13.45
CA VAL A 46 1.88 6.40 13.96
C VAL A 46 0.94 5.50 14.76
N ASN A 47 0.72 4.28 14.29
CA ASN A 47 -0.03 3.26 15.00
C ASN A 47 0.93 2.21 15.57
N ARG A 48 0.62 1.68 16.76
CA ARG A 48 1.41 0.63 17.42
C ARG A 48 0.50 -0.54 17.76
N TYR A 49 0.95 -1.74 17.42
CA TYR A 49 0.21 -2.98 17.63
C TYR A 49 1.05 -3.94 18.45
N ASP A 50 0.44 -4.51 19.49
CA ASP A 50 1.02 -5.60 20.27
C ASP A 50 0.54 -6.93 19.66
N LEU A 51 1.42 -7.57 18.88
CA LEU A 51 1.09 -8.79 18.15
C LEU A 51 0.84 -10.01 19.04
N GLN A 52 1.18 -9.95 20.33
CA GLN A 52 0.84 -11.00 21.30
C GLN A 52 -0.64 -10.95 21.70
N LYS A 53 -1.30 -9.79 21.52
CA LYS A 53 -2.70 -9.58 21.90
C LYS A 53 -3.66 -9.80 20.75
N GLU A 54 -3.34 -9.25 19.59
CA GLU A 54 -4.16 -9.39 18.39
C GLU A 54 -3.33 -9.31 17.10
N PHE A 55 -3.85 -9.94 16.05
CA PHE A 55 -3.36 -9.72 14.70
C PHE A 55 -4.07 -8.48 14.11
N PRO A 56 -3.34 -7.46 13.63
CA PRO A 56 -3.90 -6.17 13.24
C PRO A 56 -4.61 -6.24 11.87
N LEU A 57 -5.74 -6.94 11.83
CA LEU A 57 -6.59 -7.06 10.66
C LEU A 57 -7.94 -6.40 10.95
N MET A 58 -8.29 -5.39 10.16
CA MET A 58 -9.57 -4.69 10.29
C MET A 58 -10.75 -5.65 10.09
N THR A 59 -11.80 -5.46 10.89
CA THR A 59 -13.07 -6.18 10.84
C THR A 59 -14.24 -5.33 10.33
N LEU A 60 -14.04 -4.01 10.18
CA LEU A 60 -15.06 -3.08 9.63
C LEU A 60 -15.52 -3.43 8.22
N ARG A 61 -14.65 -4.05 7.43
CA ARG A 61 -14.95 -4.56 6.09
C ARG A 61 -14.11 -5.77 5.80
N ARG A 62 -14.58 -6.62 4.87
CA ARG A 62 -13.80 -7.76 4.39
C ARG A 62 -12.49 -7.27 3.76
N VAL A 63 -11.36 -7.79 4.25
CA VAL A 63 -10.03 -7.58 3.67
C VAL A 63 -9.64 -8.82 2.85
N TYR A 64 -9.16 -8.62 1.63
CA TYR A 64 -8.68 -9.68 0.74
C TYR A 64 -7.25 -10.13 1.11
N TYR A 65 -7.06 -10.59 2.35
CA TYR A 65 -5.74 -10.86 2.91
C TYR A 65 -4.97 -11.96 2.14
N ARG A 66 -5.65 -12.89 1.46
CA ARG A 66 -4.97 -13.92 0.64
C ARG A 66 -4.14 -13.30 -0.48
N SER A 67 -4.67 -12.28 -1.16
CA SER A 67 -3.94 -11.55 -2.20
C SER A 67 -2.79 -10.74 -1.61
N ALA A 68 -2.98 -10.13 -0.43
CA ALA A 68 -1.91 -9.42 0.27
C ALA A 68 -0.76 -10.36 0.67
N ILE A 69 -1.06 -11.58 1.13
CA ILE A 69 -0.05 -12.61 1.42
C ILE A 69 0.66 -13.03 0.13
N ASP A 70 -0.05 -13.28 -0.97
CA ASP A 70 0.56 -13.65 -2.25
C ASP A 70 1.52 -12.56 -2.76
N GLU A 71 1.14 -11.29 -2.62
CA GLU A 71 2.01 -10.14 -2.95
C GLU A 71 3.28 -10.10 -2.08
N ILE A 72 3.15 -10.32 -0.76
CA ILE A 72 4.32 -10.44 0.14
C ILE A 72 5.24 -11.56 -0.32
N LEU A 73 4.70 -12.73 -0.68
CA LEU A 73 5.51 -13.85 -1.16
C LEU A 73 6.13 -13.58 -2.52
N TRP A 74 5.42 -12.91 -3.43
CA TRP A 74 5.94 -12.48 -4.73
C TRP A 74 7.14 -11.52 -4.59
N ILE A 75 7.06 -10.57 -3.66
CA ILE A 75 8.14 -9.61 -3.38
C ILE A 75 9.30 -10.28 -2.63
N TYR A 76 9.04 -10.89 -1.47
CA TYR A 76 10.11 -11.28 -0.54
C TYR A 76 10.63 -12.71 -0.75
N GLN A 77 9.77 -13.64 -1.19
CA GLN A 77 10.15 -15.04 -1.38
C GLN A 77 10.57 -15.30 -2.83
N LYS A 78 9.71 -14.95 -3.80
CA LYS A 78 10.02 -15.11 -5.23
C LYS A 78 11.04 -14.07 -5.70
N LYS A 79 11.10 -12.90 -5.04
CA LYS A 79 11.96 -11.78 -5.45
C LYS A 79 11.72 -11.38 -6.89
N SER A 80 10.44 -11.42 -7.29
CA SER A 80 10.03 -11.20 -8.66
C SER A 80 9.51 -9.78 -8.86
N ASN A 81 9.67 -9.29 -10.07
CA ASN A 81 9.06 -8.06 -10.58
C ASN A 81 8.13 -8.35 -11.76
N ARG A 82 7.86 -9.62 -12.10
CA ARG A 82 7.02 -10.04 -13.23
C ARG A 82 5.58 -10.20 -12.78
N VAL A 83 4.67 -9.44 -13.38
CA VAL A 83 3.25 -9.41 -12.97
C VAL A 83 2.58 -10.76 -13.20
N SER A 84 2.97 -11.51 -14.23
CA SER A 84 2.46 -12.86 -14.50
C SER A 84 2.74 -13.89 -13.40
N GLU A 85 3.65 -13.60 -12.47
CA GLU A 85 4.02 -14.48 -11.35
C GLU A 85 3.27 -14.14 -10.05
N LEU A 86 2.42 -13.11 -10.10
CA LEU A 86 1.48 -12.72 -9.05
C LEU A 86 0.08 -13.20 -9.44
N SER A 87 -0.68 -13.78 -8.51
CA SER A 87 -2.00 -14.34 -8.84
C SER A 87 -3.06 -13.26 -9.04
N SER A 88 -2.85 -12.07 -8.48
CA SER A 88 -3.76 -10.94 -8.59
C SER A 88 -3.39 -10.02 -9.74
N HIS A 89 -4.41 -9.44 -10.38
CA HIS A 89 -4.27 -8.50 -11.50
C HIS A 89 -4.13 -7.03 -11.07
N ILE A 90 -3.88 -6.78 -9.78
CA ILE A 90 -3.85 -5.40 -9.24
C ILE A 90 -2.62 -4.62 -9.71
N TRP A 91 -1.61 -5.28 -10.29
CA TRP A 91 -0.40 -4.63 -10.82
C TRP A 91 -0.38 -4.51 -12.35
N ASP A 92 -1.39 -5.03 -13.04
CA ASP A 92 -1.42 -5.11 -14.52
C ASP A 92 -1.26 -3.73 -15.17
N ALA A 93 -1.82 -2.68 -14.57
CA ALA A 93 -1.71 -1.31 -15.09
C ALA A 93 -0.30 -0.71 -14.98
N TRP A 94 0.62 -1.33 -14.24
CA TRP A 94 2.01 -0.91 -14.08
C TRP A 94 2.99 -1.82 -14.82
N ALA A 95 2.52 -2.85 -15.50
CA ALA A 95 3.37 -3.73 -16.30
C ALA A 95 3.93 -2.99 -17.52
N ASP A 96 5.24 -3.09 -17.71
CA ASP A 96 5.92 -2.66 -18.93
C ASP A 96 5.71 -3.67 -20.09
N GLU A 97 6.30 -3.37 -21.24
CA GLU A 97 6.26 -4.23 -22.44
C GLU A 97 6.83 -5.64 -22.22
N ASN A 98 7.66 -5.83 -21.19
CA ASN A 98 8.26 -7.11 -20.82
C ASN A 98 7.43 -7.84 -19.74
N GLY A 99 6.30 -7.27 -19.31
CA GLY A 99 5.43 -7.79 -18.27
C GLY A 99 5.99 -7.60 -16.86
N THR A 100 6.89 -6.63 -16.66
CA THR A 100 7.53 -6.35 -15.37
C THR A 100 7.16 -4.97 -14.82
N ILE A 101 7.35 -4.76 -13.53
CA ILE A 101 7.24 -3.43 -12.91
C ILE A 101 8.61 -2.71 -12.83
N GLY A 102 9.55 -3.07 -13.71
CA GLY A 102 10.90 -2.52 -13.75
C GLY A 102 11.77 -2.93 -12.56
N LYS A 103 12.75 -2.10 -12.20
CA LYS A 103 13.73 -2.38 -11.13
C LYS A 103 13.18 -2.07 -9.73
N ALA A 104 11.96 -2.50 -9.44
CA ALA A 104 11.27 -2.23 -8.17
C ALA A 104 11.02 -3.50 -7.35
N TYR A 105 10.73 -3.32 -6.05
CA TYR A 105 10.31 -4.34 -5.10
C TYR A 105 11.13 -5.63 -5.15
N GLY A 106 10.56 -6.75 -5.64
CA GLY A 106 11.21 -8.05 -5.64
C GLY A 106 12.53 -8.05 -6.40
N TYR A 107 12.66 -7.25 -7.48
CA TYR A 107 13.93 -7.08 -8.19
C TYR A 107 15.04 -6.64 -7.24
N GLN A 108 14.79 -5.62 -6.41
CA GLN A 108 15.78 -5.08 -5.47
C GLN A 108 16.21 -6.13 -4.42
N LEU A 109 15.26 -6.95 -3.93
CA LEU A 109 15.56 -8.04 -3.00
C LEU A 109 16.32 -9.22 -3.64
N GLY A 110 16.27 -9.32 -4.96
CA GLY A 110 17.03 -10.28 -5.78
C GLY A 110 18.46 -9.83 -6.08
N VAL A 111 18.74 -8.52 -6.06
CA VAL A 111 20.08 -7.99 -6.34
C VAL A 111 21.02 -8.29 -5.15
N LYS A 112 22.15 -8.94 -5.43
CA LYS A 112 23.24 -9.08 -4.47
C LYS A 112 24.11 -7.83 -4.51
N HIS A 113 23.92 -6.96 -3.53
CA HIS A 113 24.76 -5.78 -3.37
C HIS A 113 26.10 -6.16 -2.72
N HIS A 114 27.17 -5.55 -3.20
CA HIS A 114 28.49 -5.59 -2.57
C HIS A 114 28.81 -4.16 -2.17
N TYR A 115 28.83 -3.91 -0.86
CA TYR A 115 29.19 -2.61 -0.31
C TYR A 115 30.66 -2.65 0.11
N PRO A 116 31.45 -1.60 -0.15
CA PRO A 116 32.82 -1.48 0.37
C PRO A 116 32.90 -1.67 1.89
N GLU A 117 31.81 -1.33 2.60
CA GLU A 117 31.71 -1.35 4.05
C GLU A 117 31.31 -2.71 4.64
N GLY A 118 30.94 -3.70 3.82
CA GLY A 118 30.51 -5.05 4.25
C GLY A 118 29.01 -5.24 4.27
#